data_AF-A0A920MT13-F1
#
_entry.id   AF-A0A920MT13-F1
#
_cell.length_a   1.000
_cell.length_b   1.000
_cell.length_c   1.000
_cell.angle_alpha   90.00
_cell.angle_beta   90.00
_cell.angle_gamma   90.00
#
_symmetry.space_group_name_H-M   'P 1'
#
loop_
_entity.id
_entity.type
_entity.pdbx_description
1 polymer ?
#
loop_
_entity_poly.entity_id
_entity_poly.type
_entity_poly.pdbx_seq_one_letter_code
_entity_poly.pdbx_strand_id
1 'polypeptide(L)'
;MFNGDRARKETLVEHGFRLPSALDNRPLKYDEFHSAQNQVIFTSATPSERELNLCSGVVVEQVIRPTGLLDPEVDIRETRGQIDDLVGEIRFREKRNERVLVTTLTKRMAEDLTEYFSGLNIRVRYLHSDIDTIERVRILRELRIGEFDVLVGINLLREGLDLPEVSLVAVLDADKEGFLRSKSSLLQVAGRAARNETGLVILYGDKKTEAMKHLLDTSKERRSVQKDFNKRNNIIPKTIFKSIDDIMVSTSVADSTKEYDDDSTPLTDLSDISDKDKEVILDELRKAMLNAAEELKFEKAAKIRDEIIAFEKDLGIAVS
;
A
#
# COMPACT_ATOMS: atom_id res chain seq x y z
N MET A 1 -19.36 -9.96 -9.58
CA MET A 1 -18.68 -11.08 -10.27
C MET A 1 -19.61 -11.84 -11.22
N PHE A 2 -20.69 -12.49 -10.76
CA PHE A 2 -21.63 -13.22 -11.64
C PHE A 2 -22.18 -12.38 -12.81
N ASN A 3 -22.76 -11.21 -12.56
CA ASN A 3 -23.34 -10.37 -13.63
C ASN A 3 -22.33 -9.94 -14.69
N GLY A 4 -21.08 -9.66 -14.30
CA GLY A 4 -20.02 -9.28 -15.24
C GLY A 4 -19.52 -10.46 -16.08
N ASP A 5 -19.48 -11.66 -15.51
CA ASP A 5 -19.18 -12.88 -16.26
C ASP A 5 -20.30 -13.25 -17.23
N ARG A 6 -21.55 -13.15 -16.76
CA ARG A 6 -22.73 -13.43 -17.55
C ARG A 6 -22.87 -12.51 -18.75
N ALA A 7 -22.76 -11.19 -18.56
CA ALA A 7 -22.83 -10.23 -19.68
C ALA A 7 -21.77 -10.52 -20.76
N ARG A 8 -20.52 -10.81 -20.35
CA ARG A 8 -19.44 -11.14 -21.26
C ARG A 8 -19.73 -12.42 -22.07
N LYS A 9 -20.31 -13.43 -21.43
CA LYS A 9 -20.59 -14.73 -22.07
C LYS A 9 -21.87 -14.70 -22.91
N GLU A 10 -22.87 -13.93 -22.53
CA GLU A 10 -24.09 -13.72 -23.33
C GLU A 10 -23.71 -13.16 -24.71
N THR A 11 -22.84 -12.14 -24.77
CA THR A 11 -22.32 -11.61 -26.05
C THR A 11 -21.61 -12.68 -26.90
N LEU A 12 -20.80 -13.56 -26.28
CA LEU A 12 -20.13 -14.64 -27.00
C LEU A 12 -21.10 -15.70 -27.53
N VAL A 13 -22.18 -15.97 -26.81
CA VAL A 13 -23.22 -16.91 -27.23
C VAL A 13 -24.08 -16.31 -28.35
N GLU A 14 -24.47 -15.04 -28.23
CA GLU A 14 -25.26 -14.31 -29.24
C GLU A 14 -24.55 -14.25 -30.59
N HIS A 15 -23.23 -14.06 -30.58
CA HIS A 15 -22.42 -14.05 -31.80
C HIS A 15 -21.94 -15.45 -32.25
N GLY A 16 -22.42 -16.53 -31.62
CA GLY A 16 -22.15 -17.90 -32.04
C GLY A 16 -20.73 -18.42 -31.75
N PHE A 17 -19.94 -17.71 -30.94
CA PHE A 17 -18.60 -18.16 -30.54
C PHE A 17 -18.64 -19.25 -29.46
N ARG A 18 -19.74 -19.36 -28.71
CA ARG A 18 -19.93 -20.35 -27.64
C ARG A 18 -21.35 -20.92 -27.67
N LEU A 19 -21.49 -22.17 -27.23
CA LEU A 19 -22.80 -22.79 -26.99
C LEU A 19 -23.46 -22.18 -25.74
N PRO A 20 -24.80 -22.20 -25.63
CA PRO A 20 -25.53 -21.71 -24.45
C PRO A 20 -25.09 -22.34 -23.13
N SER A 21 -24.63 -23.60 -23.14
CA SER A 21 -24.11 -24.30 -21.95
C SER A 21 -22.86 -23.64 -21.34
N ALA A 22 -22.15 -22.78 -22.09
CA ALA A 22 -21.02 -22.02 -21.56
C ALA A 22 -21.44 -21.04 -20.44
N LEU A 23 -22.71 -20.66 -20.35
CA LEU A 23 -23.25 -19.82 -19.29
C LEU A 23 -23.31 -20.53 -17.93
N ASP A 24 -23.36 -21.87 -17.92
CA ASP A 24 -23.40 -22.68 -16.70
C ASP A 24 -22.03 -22.79 -16.04
N ASN A 25 -20.95 -22.67 -16.81
CA ASN A 25 -19.60 -22.53 -16.28
C ASN A 25 -19.43 -21.08 -15.78
N ARG A 26 -19.78 -20.79 -14.54
CA ARG A 26 -19.81 -19.41 -14.02
C ARG A 26 -19.42 -19.34 -12.54
N PRO A 27 -19.07 -18.14 -12.04
CA PRO A 27 -18.99 -17.90 -10.60
C PRO A 27 -20.35 -18.15 -9.91
N LEU A 28 -20.30 -18.44 -8.61
CA LEU A 28 -21.49 -18.50 -7.76
C LEU A 28 -22.22 -17.16 -7.76
N LYS A 29 -23.55 -17.21 -7.71
CA LYS A 29 -24.38 -16.06 -7.37
C LYS A 29 -24.19 -15.73 -5.89
N TYR A 30 -24.56 -14.51 -5.53
CA TYR A 30 -24.47 -14.07 -4.14
C TYR A 30 -25.23 -15.01 -3.18
N ASP A 31 -26.47 -15.37 -3.52
CA ASP A 31 -27.29 -16.22 -2.64
C ASP A 31 -26.76 -17.65 -2.57
N GLU A 32 -26.22 -18.17 -3.67
CA GLU A 32 -25.56 -19.49 -3.71
C GLU A 32 -24.34 -19.51 -2.79
N PHE A 33 -23.48 -18.47 -2.90
CA PHE A 33 -22.32 -18.32 -2.04
C PHE A 33 -22.73 -18.19 -0.57
N HIS A 34 -23.74 -17.37 -0.26
CA HIS A 34 -24.19 -17.15 1.11
C HIS A 34 -24.79 -18.43 1.72
N SER A 35 -25.57 -19.20 0.95
CA SER A 35 -26.15 -20.46 1.41
C SER A 35 -25.12 -21.56 1.68
N ALA A 36 -23.95 -21.49 1.03
CA ALA A 36 -22.87 -22.45 1.22
C ALA A 36 -22.02 -22.16 2.47
N GLN A 37 -22.24 -21.01 3.13
CA GLN A 37 -21.48 -20.61 4.30
C GLN A 37 -22.07 -21.21 5.58
N ASN A 38 -21.22 -21.83 6.40
CA ASN A 38 -21.60 -22.31 7.73
C ASN A 38 -21.41 -21.21 8.79
N GLN A 39 -20.18 -20.67 8.89
CA GLN A 39 -19.83 -19.56 9.75
C GLN A 39 -18.94 -18.58 8.98
N VAL A 40 -19.15 -17.28 9.18
CA VAL A 40 -18.43 -16.22 8.48
C VAL A 40 -17.98 -15.19 9.49
N ILE A 41 -16.71 -14.80 9.41
CA ILE A 41 -16.14 -13.69 10.17
C ILE A 41 -15.79 -12.60 9.16
N PHE A 42 -16.40 -11.42 9.32
CA PHE A 42 -16.08 -10.25 8.52
C PHE A 42 -14.98 -9.45 9.21
N THR A 43 -13.86 -9.24 8.53
CA THR A 43 -12.70 -8.52 9.06
C THR A 43 -12.52 -7.23 8.28
N SER A 44 -12.89 -6.09 8.88
CA SER A 44 -12.78 -4.79 8.23
C SER A 44 -12.57 -3.68 9.27
N ALA A 45 -11.73 -2.70 8.94
CA ALA A 45 -11.61 -1.47 9.73
C ALA A 45 -12.81 -0.52 9.54
N THR A 46 -13.56 -0.71 8.45
CA THR A 46 -14.72 0.08 8.04
C THR A 46 -15.81 -0.86 7.53
N PRO A 47 -16.48 -1.63 8.40
CA PRO A 47 -17.54 -2.54 7.98
C PRO A 47 -18.69 -1.75 7.34
N SER A 48 -19.23 -2.31 6.27
CA SER A 48 -20.42 -1.81 5.59
C SER A 48 -21.69 -2.12 6.41
N GLU A 49 -22.77 -1.36 6.17
CA GLU A 49 -24.06 -1.61 6.81
C GLU A 49 -24.55 -3.04 6.61
N ARG A 50 -24.26 -3.64 5.46
CA ARG A 50 -24.62 -5.02 5.16
C ARG A 50 -23.97 -6.00 6.13
N GLU A 51 -22.66 -5.87 6.35
CA GLU A 51 -21.92 -6.74 7.26
C GLU A 51 -22.43 -6.56 8.69
N LEU A 52 -22.67 -5.32 9.12
CA LEU A 52 -23.25 -5.02 10.42
C LEU A 52 -24.64 -5.65 10.61
N ASN A 53 -25.50 -5.57 9.59
CA ASN A 53 -26.83 -6.18 9.61
C ASN A 53 -26.75 -7.72 9.67
N LEU A 54 -25.82 -8.33 8.93
CA LEU A 54 -25.62 -9.80 8.96
C LEU A 54 -25.11 -10.27 10.32
N CYS A 55 -24.26 -9.50 10.99
CA CYS A 55 -23.73 -9.83 12.32
C CYS A 55 -24.77 -9.72 13.45
N SER A 56 -25.97 -9.16 13.19
CA SER A 56 -27.05 -9.02 14.17
C SER A 56 -26.60 -8.41 15.52
N GLY A 57 -25.63 -7.50 15.48
CA GLY A 57 -25.10 -6.79 16.65
C GLY A 57 -23.86 -7.40 17.31
N VAL A 58 -23.37 -8.57 16.89
CA VAL A 58 -22.09 -9.11 17.40
C VAL A 58 -20.93 -8.46 16.67
N VAL A 59 -20.40 -7.38 17.24
CA VAL A 59 -19.22 -6.67 16.73
C VAL A 59 -18.13 -6.72 17.78
N VAL A 60 -16.95 -7.23 17.38
CA VAL A 60 -15.76 -7.24 18.23
C VAL A 60 -14.78 -6.21 17.67
N GLU A 61 -14.49 -5.19 18.47
CA GLU A 61 -13.58 -4.12 18.06
C GLU A 61 -12.15 -4.40 18.54
N GLN A 62 -11.19 -4.22 17.63
CA GLN A 62 -9.76 -4.31 17.94
C GLN A 62 -9.07 -3.01 17.50
N VAL A 63 -8.91 -2.09 18.45
CA VAL A 63 -8.31 -0.76 18.22
C VAL A 63 -6.87 -0.63 18.72
N ILE A 64 -6.44 -1.52 19.62
CA ILE A 64 -5.09 -1.46 20.22
C ILE A 64 -4.08 -2.09 19.27
N ARG A 65 -3.01 -1.36 18.97
CA ARG A 65 -1.88 -1.84 18.16
C ARG A 65 -0.81 -2.45 19.08
N PRO A 66 -0.18 -3.58 18.70
CA PRO A 66 0.89 -4.19 19.49
C PRO A 66 2.06 -3.24 19.77
N THR A 67 2.34 -2.29 18.86
CA THR A 67 3.42 -1.31 18.96
C THR A 67 3.08 -0.09 19.80
N GLY A 68 1.85 0.01 20.31
CA GLY A 68 1.34 1.21 20.97
C GLY A 68 1.13 2.41 20.04
N LEU A 69 1.26 2.25 18.72
CA LEU A 69 0.99 3.33 17.77
C LEU A 69 -0.45 3.84 17.89
N LEU A 70 -0.60 5.15 17.81
CA LEU A 70 -1.86 5.85 17.98
C LEU A 70 -2.51 6.15 16.63
N ASP A 71 -3.83 6.27 16.61
CA ASP A 71 -4.55 6.85 15.47
C ASP A 71 -4.07 8.30 15.23
N PRO A 72 -3.94 8.72 13.96
CA PRO A 72 -3.31 9.99 13.62
C PRO A 72 -4.19 11.17 14.04
N GLU A 73 -3.55 12.31 14.27
CA GLU A 73 -4.29 13.55 14.52
C GLU A 73 -4.95 14.02 13.22
N VAL A 74 -6.14 14.61 13.32
CA VAL A 74 -6.92 15.07 12.17
C VAL A 74 -7.13 16.57 12.32
N ASP A 75 -6.59 17.32 11.35
CA ASP A 75 -6.74 18.77 11.25
C ASP A 75 -7.62 19.13 10.03
N ILE A 76 -8.44 20.16 10.17
CA ILE A 76 -9.32 20.64 9.10
C ILE A 76 -8.93 22.08 8.78
N ARG A 77 -8.49 22.31 7.55
CA ARG A 77 -8.03 23.62 7.06
C ARG A 77 -8.91 24.12 5.91
N GLU A 78 -8.99 25.44 5.78
CA GLU A 78 -9.74 26.07 4.68
C GLU A 78 -9.06 25.81 3.33
N THR A 79 -9.83 25.87 2.24
CA THR A 79 -9.28 25.68 0.88
C THR A 79 -8.42 26.86 0.42
N ARG A 80 -8.64 28.04 1.02
CA ARG A 80 -7.90 29.26 0.68
C ARG A 80 -6.43 29.12 1.07
N GLY A 81 -5.53 29.16 0.09
CA GLY A 81 -4.10 29.00 0.32
C GLY A 81 -3.68 27.55 0.60
N GLN A 82 -4.55 26.56 0.35
CA GLN A 82 -4.26 25.15 0.65
C GLN A 82 -2.98 24.62 0.01
N ILE A 83 -2.62 25.11 -1.19
CA ILE A 83 -1.42 24.65 -1.90
C ILE A 83 -0.16 25.19 -1.23
N ASP A 84 -0.14 26.47 -0.87
CA ASP A 84 1.00 27.09 -0.19
C ASP A 84 1.22 26.47 1.20
N ASP A 85 0.12 26.25 1.92
CA ASP A 85 0.12 25.56 3.21
C ASP A 85 0.67 24.12 3.08
N LEU A 86 0.17 23.35 2.10
CA LEU A 86 0.62 22.00 1.82
C LEU A 86 2.09 21.95 1.43
N VAL A 87 2.59 22.91 0.65
CA VAL A 87 4.03 23.02 0.32
C VAL A 87 4.85 23.22 1.60
N GLY A 88 4.40 24.11 2.50
CA GLY A 88 5.06 24.32 3.79
C GLY A 88 5.11 23.04 4.64
N GLU A 89 4.00 22.33 4.71
CA GLU A 89 3.91 21.06 5.43
C GLU A 89 4.81 19.99 4.79
N ILE A 90 4.84 19.86 3.45
CA ILE A 90 5.72 18.94 2.73
C ILE A 90 7.19 19.23 3.03
N ARG A 91 7.62 20.49 2.91
CA ARG A 91 9.02 20.88 3.19
C ARG A 91 9.43 20.61 4.63
N PHE A 92 8.49 20.68 5.57
CA PHE A 92 8.75 20.30 6.95
C PHE A 92 9.00 18.79 7.10
N ARG A 93 8.26 17.93 6.38
CA ARG A 93 8.43 16.46 6.41
C ARG A 93 9.70 16.04 5.70
N GLU A 94 10.03 16.69 4.58
CA GLU A 94 11.26 16.46 3.83
C GLU A 94 12.50 16.64 4.72
N LYS A 95 12.54 17.72 5.54
CA LYS A 95 13.62 17.96 6.53
C LYS A 95 13.74 16.88 7.59
N ARG A 96 12.67 16.12 7.84
CA ARG A 96 12.60 15.02 8.81
C ARG A 96 12.78 13.64 8.15
N ASN A 97 13.03 13.60 6.84
CA ASN A 97 13.06 12.37 6.05
C ASN A 97 11.78 11.53 6.17
N GLU A 98 10.63 12.22 6.25
CA GLU A 98 9.30 11.61 6.29
C GLU A 98 8.58 11.77 4.95
N ARG A 99 7.63 10.89 4.67
CA ARG A 99 6.88 10.85 3.40
C ARG A 99 5.49 11.45 3.52
N VAL A 100 4.98 11.96 2.41
CA VAL A 100 3.67 12.61 2.31
C VAL A 100 2.81 11.92 1.25
N LEU A 101 1.56 11.62 1.62
CA LEU A 101 0.53 11.20 0.68
C LEU A 101 -0.44 12.33 0.44
N VAL A 102 -0.75 12.64 -0.82
CA VAL A 102 -1.73 13.65 -1.20
C VAL A 102 -2.83 12.99 -2.01
N THR A 103 -4.07 13.06 -1.54
CA THR A 103 -5.24 12.57 -2.28
C THR A 103 -6.01 13.72 -2.92
N THR A 104 -6.21 13.64 -4.23
CA THR A 104 -7.03 14.58 -5.01
C THR A 104 -8.35 13.93 -5.42
N LEU A 105 -9.21 14.65 -6.15
CA LEU A 105 -10.45 14.10 -6.71
C LEU A 105 -10.34 13.76 -8.20
N THR A 106 -9.52 14.49 -8.96
CA THR A 106 -9.44 14.36 -10.42
C THR A 106 -8.02 14.05 -10.88
N LYS A 107 -7.91 13.35 -12.03
CA LYS A 107 -6.63 13.06 -12.68
C LYS A 107 -5.88 14.35 -13.01
N ARG A 108 -6.59 15.31 -13.60
CA ARG A 108 -6.05 16.63 -13.93
C ARG A 108 -5.46 17.35 -12.72
N MET A 109 -6.16 17.40 -11.59
CA MET A 109 -5.60 18.03 -10.39
C MET A 109 -4.36 17.30 -9.86
N ALA A 110 -4.32 15.97 -9.96
CA ALA A 110 -3.14 15.21 -9.56
C ALA A 110 -1.94 15.51 -10.46
N GLU A 111 -2.16 15.62 -11.76
CA GLU A 111 -1.16 15.99 -12.76
C GLU A 111 -0.66 17.42 -12.54
N ASP A 112 -1.57 18.39 -12.46
CA ASP A 112 -1.26 19.81 -12.23
C ASP A 112 -0.46 20.01 -10.93
N LEU A 113 -0.83 19.30 -9.85
CA LEU A 113 -0.10 19.38 -8.58
C LEU A 113 1.27 18.73 -8.64
N THR A 114 1.39 17.62 -9.35
CA THR A 114 2.68 16.94 -9.53
C THR A 114 3.63 17.83 -10.32
N GLU A 115 3.15 18.48 -11.39
CA GLU A 115 3.95 19.44 -12.17
C GLU A 115 4.34 20.65 -11.32
N TYR A 116 3.39 21.22 -10.57
CA TYR A 116 3.64 22.36 -9.68
C TYR A 116 4.69 22.03 -8.61
N PHE A 117 4.56 20.91 -7.91
CA PHE A 117 5.54 20.47 -6.91
C PHE A 117 6.91 20.18 -7.53
N SER A 118 6.95 19.56 -8.72
CA SER A 118 8.19 19.33 -9.44
C SER A 118 8.86 20.66 -9.83
N GLY A 119 8.11 21.66 -10.27
CA GLY A 119 8.62 23.01 -10.59
C GLY A 119 9.18 23.74 -9.37
N LEU A 120 8.73 23.40 -8.17
CA LEU A 120 9.27 23.88 -6.91
C LEU A 120 10.47 23.07 -6.40
N ASN A 121 11.00 22.11 -7.17
CA ASN A 121 12.05 21.16 -6.73
C ASN A 121 11.64 20.34 -5.50
N ILE A 122 10.39 19.85 -5.47
CA ILE A 122 9.95 18.82 -4.53
C ILE A 122 10.00 17.48 -5.27
N ARG A 123 10.59 16.45 -4.65
CA ARG A 123 10.62 15.11 -5.23
C ARG A 123 9.24 14.48 -5.10
N VAL A 124 8.51 14.44 -6.21
CA VAL A 124 7.10 14.01 -6.28
C VAL A 124 6.88 12.98 -7.37
N ARG A 125 5.96 12.04 -7.14
CA ARG A 125 5.42 11.13 -8.17
C ARG A 125 3.90 11.11 -8.15
N TYR A 126 3.32 10.91 -9.33
CA TYR A 126 1.88 10.70 -9.51
C TYR A 126 1.56 9.20 -9.61
N LEU A 127 0.64 8.72 -8.76
CA LEU A 127 0.09 7.37 -8.85
C LEU A 127 -1.22 7.37 -9.63
N HIS A 128 -1.14 7.09 -10.92
CA HIS A 128 -2.30 6.98 -11.79
C HIS A 128 -3.09 5.67 -11.53
N SER A 129 -4.43 5.76 -11.60
CA SER A 129 -5.36 4.62 -11.55
C SER A 129 -5.09 3.47 -12.54
N ASP A 130 -4.50 3.78 -13.70
CA ASP A 130 -4.39 2.88 -14.86
C ASP A 130 -3.00 2.22 -14.93
N ILE A 131 -2.16 2.45 -13.91
CA ILE A 131 -0.85 1.82 -13.75
C ILE A 131 -1.02 0.35 -13.38
N ASP A 132 -0.24 -0.51 -14.04
CA ASP A 132 -0.16 -1.94 -13.77
C ASP A 132 0.27 -2.23 -12.33
N THR A 133 -0.19 -3.35 -11.78
CA THR A 133 0.06 -3.73 -10.38
C THR A 133 1.55 -3.73 -10.04
N ILE A 134 2.39 -4.20 -10.95
CA ILE A 134 3.86 -4.28 -10.78
C ILE A 134 4.47 -2.88 -10.66
N GLU A 135 4.10 -1.97 -11.56
CA GLU A 135 4.62 -0.60 -11.55
C GLU A 135 4.13 0.18 -10.32
N ARG A 136 2.90 -0.06 -9.86
CA ARG A 136 2.40 0.51 -8.59
C ARG A 136 3.26 0.06 -7.40
N VAL A 137 3.62 -1.22 -7.32
CA VAL A 137 4.49 -1.74 -6.24
C VAL A 137 5.86 -1.07 -6.29
N ARG A 138 6.43 -0.91 -7.48
CA ARG A 138 7.72 -0.23 -7.68
C ARG A 138 7.70 1.22 -7.21
N ILE A 139 6.72 2.03 -7.66
CA ILE A 139 6.60 3.44 -7.23
C ILE A 139 6.48 3.54 -5.70
N LEU A 140 5.73 2.63 -5.08
CA LEU A 140 5.58 2.63 -3.64
C LEU A 140 6.86 2.18 -2.91
N ARG A 141 7.67 1.29 -3.50
CA ARG A 141 9.00 0.95 -3.00
C ARG A 141 9.95 2.15 -3.07
N GLU A 142 10.00 2.84 -4.20
CA GLU A 142 10.80 4.06 -4.41
C GLU A 142 10.46 5.14 -3.37
N LEU A 143 9.17 5.32 -3.03
CA LEU A 143 8.73 6.19 -1.93
C LEU A 143 9.33 5.80 -0.58
N ARG A 144 9.38 4.49 -0.28
CA ARG A 144 9.90 3.99 1.00
C ARG A 144 11.40 4.15 1.11
N ILE A 145 12.14 3.85 0.04
CA ILE A 145 13.59 4.03 -0.03
C ILE A 145 13.96 5.51 0.00
N GLY A 146 13.05 6.40 -0.42
CA GLY A 146 13.23 7.84 -0.37
C GLY A 146 13.78 8.45 -1.66
N GLU A 147 13.56 7.78 -2.79
CA GLU A 147 13.84 8.39 -4.10
C GLU A 147 12.97 9.63 -4.33
N PHE A 148 11.78 9.65 -3.73
CA PHE A 148 10.92 10.81 -3.66
C PHE A 148 10.16 10.88 -2.33
N ASP A 149 9.64 12.07 -2.01
CA ASP A 149 9.02 12.34 -0.69
C ASP A 149 7.50 12.41 -0.75
N VAL A 150 6.94 12.77 -1.90
CA VAL A 150 5.51 13.05 -2.05
C VAL A 150 4.88 12.14 -3.11
N LEU A 151 3.82 11.44 -2.72
CA LEU A 151 2.98 10.68 -3.66
C LEU A 151 1.62 11.34 -3.80
N VAL A 152 1.29 11.78 -5.02
CA VAL A 152 -0.03 12.34 -5.34
C VAL A 152 -0.86 11.26 -6.02
N GLY A 153 -2.14 11.13 -5.65
CA GLY A 153 -3.04 10.20 -6.33
C GLY A 153 -4.51 10.47 -6.04
N ILE A 154 -5.41 9.80 -6.76
CA ILE A 154 -6.86 9.95 -6.56
C ILE A 154 -7.34 8.95 -5.50
N ASN A 155 -6.97 7.68 -5.72
CA ASN A 155 -7.36 6.57 -4.86
C ASN A 155 -6.12 5.81 -4.41
N LEU A 156 -5.63 6.18 -3.22
CA LEU A 156 -4.52 5.49 -2.55
C LEU A 156 -5.02 4.32 -1.69
N LEU A 157 -6.29 3.91 -1.82
CA LEU A 157 -6.94 2.90 -0.97
C LEU A 157 -6.72 1.46 -1.44
N ARG A 158 -6.02 1.22 -2.55
CA ARG A 158 -5.81 -0.16 -3.00
C ARG A 158 -4.88 -0.91 -2.04
N GLU A 159 -5.23 -2.17 -1.83
CA GLU A 159 -4.59 -3.13 -0.94
C GLU A 159 -3.07 -3.17 -1.17
N GLY A 160 -2.29 -3.30 -0.10
CA GLY A 160 -0.93 -3.83 -0.21
C GLY A 160 0.17 -3.16 0.61
N LEU A 161 0.12 -1.86 0.92
CA LEU A 161 1.34 -1.20 1.42
C LEU A 161 1.10 -0.38 2.69
N ASP A 162 1.59 -0.94 3.80
CA ASP A 162 1.87 -0.21 5.03
C ASP A 162 3.14 0.63 4.82
N LEU A 163 3.02 1.93 5.03
CA LEU A 163 4.10 2.90 4.83
C LEU A 163 4.41 3.55 6.18
N PRO A 164 5.25 2.94 7.05
CA PRO A 164 5.64 3.55 8.32
C PRO A 164 6.39 4.88 8.13
N GLU A 165 6.97 5.09 6.95
CA GLU A 165 7.68 6.31 6.58
C GLU A 165 6.73 7.51 6.33
N VAL A 166 5.43 7.25 6.12
CA VAL A 166 4.42 8.31 5.89
C VAL A 166 3.98 8.91 7.21
N SER A 167 4.27 10.20 7.40
CA SER A 167 3.81 10.97 8.58
C SER A 167 2.70 11.95 8.26
N LEU A 168 2.45 12.27 6.99
CA LEU A 168 1.40 13.20 6.57
C LEU A 168 0.53 12.61 5.46
N VAL A 169 -0.78 12.69 5.67
CA VAL A 169 -1.79 12.43 4.64
C VAL A 169 -2.63 13.68 4.44
N ALA A 170 -2.53 14.29 3.26
CA ALA A 170 -3.30 15.46 2.87
C ALA A 170 -4.47 15.06 1.96
N VAL A 171 -5.68 15.45 2.31
CA VAL A 171 -6.89 15.22 1.52
C VAL A 171 -7.39 16.55 1.00
N LEU A 172 -7.18 16.79 -0.29
CA LEU A 172 -7.71 17.97 -0.97
C LEU A 172 -9.19 17.77 -1.29
N ASP A 173 -9.95 18.88 -1.27
CA ASP A 173 -11.40 18.87 -1.51
C ASP A 173 -12.13 17.83 -0.63
N ALA A 174 -11.77 17.81 0.66
CA ALA A 174 -12.31 16.88 1.65
C ALA A 174 -13.82 17.10 1.91
N ASP A 175 -14.32 18.29 1.59
CA ASP A 175 -15.72 18.68 1.76
C ASP A 175 -16.62 18.30 0.56
N LYS A 176 -16.04 17.80 -0.54
CA LYS A 176 -16.82 17.33 -1.68
C LYS A 176 -17.35 15.94 -1.40
N GLU A 177 -18.65 15.75 -1.60
CA GLU A 177 -19.27 14.45 -1.42
C GLU A 177 -19.00 13.52 -2.61
N GLY A 178 -18.95 12.21 -2.33
CA GLY A 178 -18.71 11.18 -3.34
C GLY A 178 -18.00 9.97 -2.74
N PHE A 179 -17.76 8.96 -3.58
CA PHE A 179 -17.16 7.70 -3.16
C PHE A 179 -15.81 7.90 -2.44
N LEU A 180 -14.94 8.76 -2.97
CA LEU A 180 -13.59 9.00 -2.44
C LEU A 180 -13.55 9.83 -1.15
N ARG A 181 -14.68 10.40 -0.73
CA ARG A 181 -14.83 11.23 0.47
C ARG A 181 -15.94 10.72 1.39
N SER A 182 -16.35 9.48 1.18
CA SER A 182 -17.27 8.78 2.07
C SER A 182 -16.63 8.50 3.44
N LYS A 183 -17.45 8.20 4.45
CA LYS A 183 -17.00 7.84 5.80
C LYS A 183 -15.92 6.75 5.79
N SER A 184 -16.14 5.69 5.00
CA SER A 184 -15.21 4.58 4.87
C SER A 184 -13.91 4.99 4.16
N SER A 185 -14.01 5.74 3.06
CA SER A 185 -12.84 6.18 2.30
C SER A 185 -11.93 7.10 3.12
N LEU A 186 -12.50 8.08 3.82
CA LEU A 186 -11.71 8.99 4.67
C LEU A 186 -11.02 8.26 5.82
N LEU A 187 -11.70 7.29 6.46
CA LEU A 187 -11.09 6.46 7.50
C LEU A 187 -9.92 5.61 6.96
N GLN A 188 -10.08 5.01 5.78
CA GLN A 188 -9.02 4.21 5.17
C GLN A 188 -7.83 5.08 4.72
N VAL A 189 -8.08 6.26 4.15
CA VAL A 189 -7.02 7.22 3.78
C VAL A 189 -6.28 7.68 5.02
N ALA A 190 -6.99 8.09 6.07
CA ALA A 190 -6.41 8.49 7.34
C ALA A 190 -5.58 7.36 7.99
N GLY A 191 -6.04 6.11 7.87
CA GLY A 191 -5.33 4.93 8.36
C GLY A 191 -3.90 4.78 7.81
N ARG A 192 -3.58 5.38 6.66
CA ARG A 192 -2.22 5.37 6.10
C ARG A 192 -1.21 6.15 6.96
N ALA A 193 -1.65 7.19 7.67
CA ALA A 193 -0.80 7.92 8.62
C ALA A 193 -0.66 7.20 9.98
N ALA A 194 -1.47 6.18 10.27
CA ALA A 194 -1.51 5.51 11.57
C ALA A 194 -0.33 4.55 11.82
N ARG A 195 0.57 4.39 10.84
CA ARG A 195 1.78 3.58 10.95
C ARG A 195 2.99 4.36 11.46
N ASN A 196 2.86 5.67 11.64
CA ASN A 196 3.92 6.54 12.12
C ASN A 196 3.49 7.23 13.43
N GLU A 197 4.41 7.35 14.38
CA GLU A 197 4.18 8.02 15.67
C GLU A 197 3.77 9.49 15.53
N THR A 198 4.25 10.19 14.49
CA THR A 198 3.93 11.60 14.19
C THR A 198 2.85 11.75 13.12
N GLY A 199 2.09 10.67 12.86
CA GLY A 199 1.02 10.64 11.88
C GLY A 199 0.01 11.78 12.04
N LEU A 200 -0.13 12.59 10.98
CA LEU A 200 -1.07 13.69 10.84
C LEU A 200 -1.89 13.52 9.57
N VAL A 201 -3.18 13.84 9.64
CA VAL A 201 -4.09 13.93 8.51
C VAL A 201 -4.59 15.36 8.41
N ILE A 202 -4.41 15.99 7.25
CA ILE A 202 -4.94 17.32 6.95
C ILE A 202 -6.08 17.18 5.95
N LEU A 203 -7.26 17.68 6.31
CA LEU A 203 -8.44 17.71 5.45
C LEU A 203 -8.65 19.17 5.00
N TYR A 204 -8.44 19.44 3.73
CA TYR A 204 -8.70 20.77 3.15
C TYR A 204 -10.15 20.83 2.66
N GLY A 205 -10.94 21.74 3.23
CA GLY A 205 -12.34 21.92 2.87
C GLY A 205 -12.99 23.06 3.65
N ASP A 206 -13.91 23.77 3.00
CA ASP A 206 -14.55 24.96 3.62
C ASP A 206 -15.75 24.57 4.49
N LYS A 207 -16.35 23.41 4.22
CA LYS A 207 -17.49 22.88 4.96
C LYS A 207 -17.12 21.61 5.71
N LYS A 208 -17.55 21.53 6.97
CA LYS A 208 -17.45 20.29 7.75
C LYS A 208 -18.59 19.35 7.36
N THR A 209 -18.30 18.35 6.54
CA THR A 209 -19.26 17.30 6.17
C THR A 209 -19.40 16.26 7.27
N GLU A 210 -20.49 15.47 7.22
CA GLU A 210 -20.69 14.35 8.14
C GLU A 210 -19.59 13.30 8.07
N ALA A 211 -18.98 13.10 6.89
CA ALA A 211 -17.86 12.18 6.73
C ALA A 211 -16.58 12.68 7.42
N MET A 212 -16.27 13.96 7.29
CA MET A 212 -15.12 14.59 7.97
C MET A 212 -15.32 14.59 9.49
N LYS A 213 -16.53 14.92 9.94
CA LYS A 213 -16.88 14.90 11.37
C LYS A 213 -16.75 13.49 11.95
N HIS A 214 -17.29 12.49 11.27
CA HIS A 214 -17.18 11.09 11.66
C HIS A 214 -15.71 10.65 11.79
N LEU A 215 -14.85 11.00 10.83
CA LEU A 215 -13.42 10.70 10.90
C LEU A 215 -12.76 11.35 12.12
N LEU A 216 -13.04 12.63 12.36
CA LEU A 216 -12.46 13.39 13.46
C LEU A 216 -12.89 12.82 14.83
N ASP A 217 -14.17 12.50 14.99
CA ASP A 217 -14.71 11.94 16.24
C ASP A 217 -14.17 10.52 16.48
N THR A 218 -14.19 9.67 15.45
CA THR A 218 -13.67 8.28 15.53
C THR A 218 -12.19 8.26 15.85
N SER A 219 -11.39 9.10 15.20
CA SER A 219 -9.94 9.16 15.46
C SER A 219 -9.65 9.62 16.88
N LYS A 220 -10.36 10.64 17.38
CA LYS A 220 -10.21 11.13 18.76
C LYS A 220 -10.56 10.06 19.78
N GLU A 221 -11.67 9.36 19.59
CA GLU A 221 -12.11 8.28 20.47
C GLU A 221 -11.07 7.14 20.53
N ARG A 222 -10.68 6.61 19.36
CA ARG A 222 -9.67 5.55 19.25
C ARG A 222 -8.33 5.97 19.86
N ARG A 223 -7.86 7.19 19.55
CA ARG A 223 -6.61 7.75 20.09
C ARG A 223 -6.67 7.88 21.61
N SER A 224 -7.82 8.26 22.19
CA SER A 224 -7.99 8.34 23.65
C SER A 224 -7.87 6.95 24.30
N VAL A 225 -8.58 5.96 23.77
CA VAL A 225 -8.54 4.58 24.27
C VAL A 225 -7.12 4.01 24.20
N GLN A 226 -6.42 4.23 23.07
CA GLN A 226 -5.05 3.79 22.87
C GLN A 226 -4.07 4.49 23.82
N LYS A 227 -4.19 5.81 24.02
CA LYS A 227 -3.35 6.57 24.98
C LYS A 227 -3.53 6.05 26.41
N ASP A 228 -4.77 5.81 26.83
CA ASP A 228 -5.08 5.29 28.16
C ASP A 228 -4.52 3.88 28.34
N PHE A 229 -4.67 3.01 27.33
CA PHE A 229 -4.10 1.68 27.35
C PHE A 229 -2.57 1.71 27.44
N ASN A 230 -1.91 2.53 26.62
CA ASN A 230 -0.46 2.68 26.62
C ASN A 230 0.05 3.17 27.99
N LYS A 231 -0.63 4.17 28.58
CA LYS A 231 -0.28 4.71 29.90
C LYS A 231 -0.44 3.67 31.01
N ARG A 232 -1.50 2.85 30.98
CA ARG A 232 -1.73 1.79 31.97
C ARG A 232 -0.72 0.66 31.86
N ASN A 233 -0.23 0.37 30.66
CA ASN A 233 0.67 -0.75 30.37
C ASN A 233 2.13 -0.33 30.16
N ASN A 234 2.48 0.95 30.38
CA ASN A 234 3.82 1.52 30.15
C ASN A 234 4.36 1.24 28.73
N ILE A 235 3.51 1.31 27.71
CA ILE A 235 3.89 1.12 26.31
C ILE A 235 4.26 2.48 25.70
N ILE A 236 5.46 2.57 25.14
CA ILE A 236 5.91 3.75 24.39
C ILE A 236 5.63 3.49 22.90
N PRO A 237 4.81 4.33 22.24
CA PRO A 237 4.57 4.21 20.81
C PRO A 237 5.90 4.24 20.05
N LYS A 238 6.13 3.27 19.16
CA LYS A 238 7.31 3.25 18.30
C LYS A 238 6.92 2.89 16.88
N THR A 239 7.38 3.68 15.92
CA THR A 239 7.28 3.36 14.50
C THR A 239 8.17 2.15 14.19
N ILE A 240 7.59 1.12 13.56
CA ILE A 240 8.38 -0.01 13.04
C ILE A 240 8.77 0.32 11.61
N PHE A 241 10.05 0.63 11.41
CA PHE A 241 10.65 0.71 10.09
C PHE A 241 11.15 -0.68 9.68
N LYS A 242 10.93 -1.07 8.42
CA LYS A 242 11.58 -2.24 7.84
C LYS A 242 12.92 -1.81 7.24
N SER A 243 13.90 -2.71 7.21
CA SER A 243 15.20 -2.40 6.59
C SER A 243 15.02 -2.20 5.08
N ILE A 244 15.97 -1.51 4.44
CA ILE A 244 15.96 -1.35 2.98
C ILE A 244 16.03 -2.73 2.31
N ASP A 245 16.80 -3.66 2.87
CA ASP A 245 16.95 -5.03 2.37
C ASP A 245 15.63 -5.80 2.46
N ASP A 246 14.90 -5.70 3.58
CA ASP A 246 13.55 -6.30 3.74
C ASP A 246 12.56 -5.77 2.70
N ILE A 247 12.70 -4.48 2.37
CA ILE A 247 11.87 -3.82 1.36
C ILE A 247 12.20 -4.38 -0.03
N MET A 248 13.50 -4.49 -0.35
CA MET A 248 13.96 -5.04 -1.64
C MET A 248 13.53 -6.50 -1.82
N VAL A 249 13.76 -7.36 -0.81
CA VAL A 249 13.35 -8.78 -0.84
C VAL A 249 11.83 -8.92 -0.98
N SER A 250 11.05 -8.10 -0.27
CA SER A 250 9.58 -8.16 -0.38
C SER A 250 9.03 -7.70 -1.74
N THR A 251 9.85 -7.05 -2.57
CA THR A 251 9.46 -6.48 -3.86
C THR A 251 10.29 -7.00 -5.03
N SER A 252 11.12 -8.03 -4.83
CA SER A 252 12.00 -8.61 -5.85
C SER A 252 11.26 -9.13 -7.09
N VAL A 253 10.00 -9.57 -6.91
CA VAL A 253 9.09 -9.97 -8.01
C VAL A 253 8.79 -8.81 -8.98
N ALA A 254 8.88 -7.55 -8.54
CA ALA A 254 8.67 -6.40 -9.41
C ALA A 254 9.91 -6.09 -10.28
N ASP A 255 11.11 -6.38 -9.76
CA ASP A 255 12.39 -6.10 -10.44
C ASP A 255 12.70 -7.12 -11.54
N SER A 256 12.18 -8.35 -11.44
CA SER A 256 12.42 -9.40 -12.44
C SER A 256 11.84 -9.11 -13.84
N THR A 257 11.17 -7.97 -14.04
CA THR A 257 10.51 -7.60 -15.30
C THR A 257 11.16 -6.47 -16.08
N LYS A 258 12.22 -5.81 -15.56
CA LYS A 258 12.97 -4.79 -16.32
C LYS A 258 14.48 -4.96 -16.12
N GLU A 259 15.13 -5.33 -17.22
CA GLU A 259 16.51 -5.04 -17.60
C GLU A 259 17.39 -4.36 -16.53
N TYR A 260 18.35 -5.11 -16.00
CA TYR A 260 19.56 -4.52 -15.42
C TYR A 260 20.52 -4.19 -16.55
N ASP A 261 20.54 -2.91 -16.92
CA ASP A 261 21.70 -2.25 -17.48
C ASP A 261 22.71 -1.95 -16.35
N ASP A 262 23.97 -1.88 -16.74
CA ASP A 262 25.21 -1.75 -15.97
C ASP A 262 25.13 -0.91 -14.66
N ASP A 263 25.64 -1.43 -13.53
CA ASP A 263 26.95 -1.05 -12.97
C ASP A 263 27.13 -1.62 -11.53
N SER A 264 28.39 -1.89 -11.23
CA SER A 264 28.98 -2.54 -10.06
C SER A 264 28.64 -1.96 -8.67
N THR A 265 28.34 -2.85 -7.71
CA THR A 265 28.68 -2.65 -6.29
C THR A 265 29.15 -3.98 -5.67
N PRO A 266 30.39 -4.07 -5.15
CA PRO A 266 30.84 -5.25 -4.40
C PRO A 266 30.11 -5.32 -3.06
N LEU A 267 29.38 -6.42 -2.84
CA LEU A 267 28.70 -6.69 -1.57
C LEU A 267 29.71 -6.73 -0.41
N THR A 268 29.40 -5.93 0.61
CA THR A 268 30.17 -5.75 1.85
C THR A 268 29.73 -6.82 2.86
N ASP A 269 30.71 -7.44 3.54
CA ASP A 269 30.63 -8.41 4.65
C ASP A 269 29.24 -8.93 5.10
N LEU A 270 28.92 -10.15 4.67
CA LEU A 270 27.67 -10.91 4.92
C LEU A 270 27.61 -11.60 6.32
N SER A 271 28.30 -11.06 7.33
CA SER A 271 28.43 -11.74 8.63
C SER A 271 27.18 -11.68 9.53
N ASP A 272 26.18 -10.84 9.21
CA ASP A 272 25.02 -10.57 10.09
C ASP A 272 23.64 -11.04 9.55
N ILE A 273 23.61 -11.82 8.46
CA ILE A 273 22.34 -12.28 7.86
C ILE A 273 21.83 -13.57 8.54
N SER A 274 20.53 -13.64 8.87
CA SER A 274 19.93 -14.84 9.47
C SER A 274 19.83 -15.99 8.47
N ASP A 275 19.90 -17.24 8.93
CA ASP A 275 19.95 -18.40 8.05
C ASP A 275 18.72 -18.56 7.15
N LYS A 276 17.56 -18.00 7.55
CA LYS A 276 16.36 -17.95 6.70
C LYS A 276 16.49 -16.99 5.52
N ASP A 277 17.15 -15.85 5.73
CA ASP A 277 17.32 -14.85 4.67
C ASP A 277 18.37 -15.34 3.66
N LYS A 278 19.34 -16.14 4.11
CA LYS A 278 20.30 -16.83 3.23
C LYS A 278 19.65 -17.88 2.32
N GLU A 279 18.66 -18.64 2.80
CA GLU A 279 17.90 -19.58 1.96
C GLU A 279 17.08 -18.84 0.87
N VAL A 280 16.51 -17.69 1.21
CA VAL A 280 15.76 -16.85 0.25
C VAL A 280 16.70 -16.31 -0.83
N ILE A 281 17.87 -15.80 -0.44
CA ILE A 281 18.89 -15.32 -1.39
C ILE A 281 19.34 -16.43 -2.33
N LEU A 282 19.52 -17.65 -1.82
CA LEU A 282 19.89 -18.81 -2.65
C LEU A 282 18.81 -19.16 -3.68
N ASP A 283 17.54 -19.13 -3.30
CA ASP A 283 16.41 -19.39 -4.21
C ASP A 283 16.29 -18.31 -5.29
N GLU A 284 16.56 -17.04 -4.95
CA GLU A 284 16.59 -15.94 -5.90
C GLU A 284 17.76 -16.06 -6.89
N LEU A 285 18.96 -16.40 -6.43
CA LEU A 285 20.12 -16.64 -7.30
C LEU A 285 19.87 -17.82 -8.26
N ARG A 286 19.25 -18.91 -7.79
CA ARG A 286 18.89 -20.06 -8.63
C ARG A 286 17.88 -19.67 -9.72
N LYS A 287 16.87 -18.86 -9.39
CA LYS A 287 15.92 -18.31 -10.39
C LYS A 287 16.61 -17.40 -11.40
N ALA A 288 17.52 -16.53 -10.94
CA ALA A 288 18.28 -15.64 -11.82
C ALA A 288 19.19 -16.42 -12.78
N MET A 289 19.82 -17.50 -12.33
CA MET A 289 20.62 -18.41 -13.16
C MET A 289 19.76 -19.10 -14.23
N LEU A 290 18.59 -19.63 -13.85
CA LEU A 290 17.67 -20.31 -14.77
C LEU A 290 17.15 -19.34 -15.85
N ASN A 291 16.74 -18.14 -15.47
CA ASN A 291 16.32 -17.12 -16.42
C ASN A 291 17.46 -16.74 -17.39
N ALA A 292 18.70 -16.59 -16.89
CA ALA A 292 19.85 -16.33 -17.75
C ALA A 292 20.13 -17.47 -18.73
N ALA A 293 19.88 -18.73 -18.33
CA ALA A 293 20.01 -19.90 -19.21
C ALA A 293 18.89 -19.97 -20.26
N GLU A 294 17.64 -19.65 -19.89
CA GLU A 294 16.50 -19.57 -20.81
C GLU A 294 16.69 -18.46 -21.85
N GLU A 295 17.32 -17.35 -21.47
CA GLU A 295 17.69 -16.24 -22.37
C GLU A 295 18.97 -16.51 -23.20
N LEU A 296 19.54 -17.72 -23.14
CA LEU A 296 20.77 -18.13 -23.84
C LEU A 296 22.02 -17.30 -23.45
N LYS A 297 22.01 -16.63 -22.29
CA LYS A 297 23.12 -15.85 -21.73
C LYS A 297 23.99 -16.72 -20.83
N PHE A 298 24.65 -17.72 -21.44
CA PHE A 298 25.40 -18.75 -20.70
C PHE A 298 26.56 -18.23 -19.86
N GLU A 299 27.23 -17.14 -20.27
CA GLU A 299 28.29 -16.51 -19.47
C GLU A 299 27.76 -15.89 -18.17
N LYS A 300 26.55 -15.31 -18.22
CA LYS A 300 25.87 -14.74 -17.06
C LYS A 300 25.38 -15.85 -16.13
N ALA A 301 24.78 -16.90 -16.68
CA ALA A 301 24.38 -18.07 -15.92
C ALA A 301 25.59 -18.74 -15.23
N ALA A 302 26.76 -18.78 -15.89
CA ALA A 302 27.99 -19.31 -15.30
C ALA A 302 28.49 -18.47 -14.12
N LYS A 303 28.47 -17.13 -14.23
CA LYS A 303 28.85 -16.24 -13.12
C LYS A 303 27.93 -16.41 -11.90
N ILE A 304 26.62 -16.43 -12.13
CA ILE A 304 25.63 -16.61 -11.05
C ILE A 304 25.78 -17.99 -10.41
N ARG A 305 26.06 -19.04 -11.20
CA ARG A 305 26.37 -20.38 -10.67
C ARG A 305 27.60 -20.35 -9.76
N ASP A 306 28.67 -19.67 -10.16
CA ASP A 306 29.89 -19.60 -9.37
C ASP A 306 29.68 -18.81 -8.07
N GLU A 307 28.81 -17.78 -8.08
CA GLU A 307 28.34 -17.06 -6.89
C GLU A 307 27.50 -17.96 -5.96
N ILE A 308 26.57 -18.77 -6.51
CA ILE A 308 25.80 -19.76 -5.75
C ILE A 308 26.75 -20.74 -5.04
N ILE A 309 27.76 -21.27 -5.76
CA ILE A 309 28.72 -22.22 -5.20
C ILE A 309 29.54 -21.58 -4.07
N ALA A 310 29.95 -20.32 -4.23
CA ALA A 310 30.64 -19.58 -3.17
C ALA A 310 29.74 -19.39 -1.94
N PHE A 311 28.47 -19.05 -2.17
CA PHE A 311 27.49 -18.83 -1.11
C PHE A 311 27.12 -20.13 -0.36
N GLU A 312 26.91 -21.25 -1.05
CA GLU A 312 26.65 -22.57 -0.46
C GLU A 312 27.84 -23.06 0.39
N LYS A 313 29.06 -22.76 -0.06
CA LYS A 313 30.30 -23.09 0.64
C LYS A 313 30.44 -22.31 1.95
N ASP A 314 30.11 -21.03 1.95
CA ASP A 314 30.12 -20.18 3.16
C ASP A 314 29.02 -20.60 4.16
N LEU A 315 27.94 -21.20 3.67
CA LEU A 315 26.83 -21.75 4.45
C LEU A 315 27.06 -23.16 5.00
N GLY A 316 28.11 -23.87 4.55
CA GLY A 316 28.37 -25.27 4.94
C GLY A 316 27.32 -26.27 4.42
N ILE A 317 26.52 -25.89 3.43
CA ILE A 317 25.55 -26.77 2.77
C ILE A 317 26.32 -27.59 1.73
N ALA A 318 26.14 -28.92 1.74
CA ALA A 318 26.84 -29.79 0.81
C ALA A 318 26.44 -29.45 -0.64
N VAL A 319 27.43 -29.06 -1.44
CA VAL A 319 27.29 -28.72 -2.86
C VAL A 319 26.70 -29.91 -3.61
N SER A 320 25.54 -29.73 -4.22
CA SER A 320 24.85 -30.72 -5.07
C SER A 320 24.91 -30.33 -6.54
#